data_AF-B0D1M2-F1
#
_entry.id   AF-B0D1M2-F1
#
_cell.length_a   1.000
_cell.length_b   1.000
_cell.length_c   1.000
_cell.angle_alpha   90.00
_cell.angle_beta   90.00
_cell.angle_gamma   90.00
#
_symmetry.space_group_name_H-M   'P 1'
#
loop_
_entity.id
_entity.type
_entity.pdbx_description
1 polymer ?
#
loop_
_entity_poly.entity_id
_entity_poly.type
_entity_poly.pdbx_seq_one_letter_code
_entity_poly.pdbx_strand_id
1 'polypeptide(L)'
;MKKGEQGLNGHTYNIHPQVKTPAIDMYTHIIMWKDFYETDLLKHKLQLNDYIFPTLGTSGILVHPKQPIMGSVIQKKITKMAEAAGISGAKHFTTHCFH
;
A
#
# COMPACT_ATOMS: atom_id res chain seq x y z
N MET A 1 7.39 26.66 6.75
CA MET A 1 8.09 25.53 6.10
C MET A 1 7.56 24.22 6.68
N LYS A 2 6.96 23.37 5.86
CA LYS A 2 6.40 22.07 6.30
C LYS A 2 7.56 21.11 6.55
N LYS A 3 7.76 20.70 7.81
CA LYS A 3 8.64 19.58 8.18
C LYS A 3 8.01 18.29 7.64
N GLY A 4 8.61 17.70 6.61
CA GLY A 4 8.15 16.42 6.07
C GLY A 4 8.70 16.07 4.68
N GLU A 5 9.13 17.06 3.90
CA GLU A 5 9.59 16.89 2.52
C GLU A 5 11.11 16.58 2.40
N GLN A 6 11.73 16.01 3.44
CA GLN A 6 13.17 15.65 3.43
C GLN A 6 13.46 14.15 3.56
N GLY A 7 12.57 13.30 3.07
CA GLY A 7 12.83 11.88 2.86
C GLY A 7 13.21 11.56 1.41
N LEU A 8 14.18 12.27 0.82
CA LEU A 8 14.63 12.00 -0.56
C LEU A 8 15.51 10.74 -0.67
N ASN A 9 15.90 10.14 0.46
CA ASN A 9 16.59 8.85 0.50
C ASN A 9 15.58 7.76 0.84
N GLY A 10 15.35 6.84 -0.10
CA GLY A 10 14.56 5.64 0.16
C GLY A 10 15.15 4.85 1.34
N HIS A 11 14.29 4.43 2.26
CA HIS A 11 14.69 3.56 3.36
C HIS A 11 14.67 2.10 2.90
N THR A 12 15.71 1.35 3.25
CA THR A 12 15.73 -0.11 3.07
C THR A 12 15.10 -0.75 4.29
N TYR A 13 14.03 -1.52 4.08
CA TYR A 13 13.34 -2.27 5.13
C TYR A 13 13.56 -3.76 4.92
N ASN A 14 14.00 -4.46 5.96
CA ASN A 14 14.02 -5.93 5.97
C ASN A 14 12.65 -6.43 6.43
N ILE A 15 11.89 -7.01 5.51
CA ILE A 15 10.58 -7.59 5.80
C ILE A 15 10.75 -9.10 5.87
N HIS A 16 10.50 -9.70 7.03
CA HIS A 16 10.65 -11.13 7.26
C HIS A 16 9.28 -11.84 7.34
N PRO A 17 9.19 -13.12 6.94
CA PRO A 17 7.97 -13.90 7.08
C PRO A 17 7.48 -13.99 8.52
N GLN A 18 6.18 -13.76 8.74
CA GLN A 18 5.51 -13.84 10.04
C GLN A 18 4.55 -15.04 10.11
N VAL A 19 5.11 -16.26 9.99
CA VAL A 19 4.36 -17.53 9.85
C VAL A 19 3.33 -17.80 10.96
N LYS A 20 3.58 -17.31 12.17
CA LYS A 20 2.68 -17.51 13.32
C LYS A 20 1.44 -16.59 13.29
N THR A 21 1.50 -15.51 12.50
CA THR A 21 0.45 -14.49 12.43
C THR A 21 0.18 -14.13 10.96
N PRO A 22 -0.31 -15.08 10.15
CA PRO A 22 -0.43 -14.92 8.70
C PRO A 22 -1.35 -13.76 8.30
N ALA A 23 -2.32 -13.40 9.15
CA ALA A 23 -3.21 -12.27 8.91
C ALA A 23 -2.48 -10.92 8.79
N ILE A 24 -1.30 -10.77 9.38
CA ILE A 24 -0.49 -9.55 9.35
C ILE A 24 0.88 -9.74 8.69
N ASP A 25 1.14 -10.90 8.08
CA ASP A 25 2.42 -11.25 7.46
C ASP A 25 2.71 -10.42 6.19
N MET A 26 3.35 -9.27 6.39
CA MET A 26 3.65 -8.32 5.32
C MET A 26 4.47 -8.94 4.19
N TYR A 27 5.40 -9.85 4.50
CA TYR A 27 6.23 -10.51 3.48
C TYR A 27 5.33 -11.25 2.49
N THR A 28 4.49 -12.14 3.01
CA THR A 28 3.61 -12.98 2.20
C THR A 28 2.58 -12.13 1.44
N HIS A 29 1.97 -11.15 2.11
CA HIS A 29 0.97 -10.27 1.47
C HIS A 29 1.55 -9.41 0.34
N ILE A 30 2.78 -8.91 0.48
CA ILE A 30 3.44 -8.13 -0.59
C ILE A 30 3.77 -9.00 -1.80
N ILE A 31 4.27 -10.22 -1.58
CA ILE A 31 4.57 -11.13 -2.70
C ILE A 31 3.28 -11.50 -3.44
N MET A 32 2.22 -11.88 -2.71
CA MET A 32 0.92 -12.18 -3.32
C MET A 32 0.34 -10.99 -4.09
N TRP A 33 0.44 -9.78 -3.50
CA TRP A 33 0.02 -8.55 -4.17
C TRP A 33 0.82 -8.31 -5.46
N LYS A 34 2.15 -8.44 -5.40
CA LYS A 34 3.02 -8.26 -6.57
C LYS A 34 2.67 -9.27 -7.67
N ASP A 35 2.46 -10.53 -7.32
CA ASP A 35 2.13 -11.56 -8.30
C ASP A 35 0.81 -11.21 -8.99
N PHE A 36 -0.26 -10.95 -8.22
CA PHE A 36 -1.54 -10.48 -8.76
C PHE A 36 -1.38 -9.22 -9.63
N TYR A 37 -0.55 -8.27 -9.18
CA TYR A 37 -0.31 -7.03 -9.91
C TYR A 37 0.31 -7.31 -11.28
N GLU A 38 1.34 -8.16 -11.36
CA GLU A 38 2.02 -8.51 -12.60
C GLU A 38 1.16 -9.40 -13.51
N THR A 39 0.49 -10.41 -12.95
CA THR A 39 -0.26 -11.43 -13.72
C THR A 39 -1.65 -10.99 -14.12
N ASP A 40 -2.35 -10.26 -13.26
CA ASP A 40 -3.76 -9.96 -13.45
C ASP A 40 -4.01 -8.54 -13.92
N LEU A 41 -3.25 -7.57 -13.42
CA LEU A 41 -3.48 -6.17 -13.76
C LEU A 41 -2.57 -5.67 -14.89
N LEU A 42 -1.27 -5.95 -14.86
CA LEU A 42 -0.33 -5.45 -15.88
C LEU A 42 -0.15 -6.37 -17.07
N LYS A 43 -0.31 -7.68 -16.87
CA LYS A 43 0.04 -8.71 -17.86
C LYS A 43 1.53 -8.68 -18.25
N HIS A 44 2.38 -8.11 -17.39
CA HIS A 44 3.83 -8.09 -17.54
C HIS A 44 4.51 -7.87 -16.18
N LYS A 45 5.82 -8.17 -16.11
CA LYS A 45 6.62 -7.93 -14.91
C LYS A 45 6.82 -6.45 -14.63
N LEU A 46 6.91 -6.08 -13.36
CA LEU A 46 7.24 -4.72 -12.94
C LEU A 46 8.62 -4.31 -13.42
N GLN A 47 8.71 -3.07 -13.84
CA GLN A 47 9.96 -2.41 -14.17
C GLN A 47 10.56 -1.76 -12.93
N LEU A 48 11.87 -1.52 -12.95
CA LEU A 48 12.61 -0.97 -11.80
C LEU A 48 12.04 0.38 -11.30
N ASN A 49 11.43 1.16 -12.20
CA ASN A 49 10.84 2.47 -11.93
C ASN A 49 9.31 2.43 -11.79
N ASP A 50 8.70 1.25 -11.61
CA ASP A 50 7.29 1.12 -11.25
C ASP A 50 7.11 1.20 -9.72
N TYR A 51 6.00 1.79 -9.29
CA TYR A 51 5.59 1.78 -7.90
C TYR A 51 4.92 0.46 -7.54
N ILE A 52 5.29 -0.12 -6.39
CA ILE A 52 4.69 -1.35 -5.89
C ILE A 52 3.20 -1.16 -5.53
N PHE A 53 2.83 0.06 -5.11
CA PHE A 53 1.46 0.48 -4.83
C PHE A 53 1.08 1.62 -5.78
N PRO A 54 0.62 1.29 -6.99
CA PRO A 54 0.32 2.27 -8.03
C PRO A 54 -1.04 2.95 -7.80
N THR A 55 -1.27 4.04 -8.52
CA THR A 55 -2.62 4.58 -8.69
C THR A 55 -3.48 3.60 -9.51
N LEU A 56 -4.65 3.28 -8.97
CA LEU A 56 -5.67 2.45 -9.60
C LEU A 56 -6.84 3.34 -10.04
N GLY A 57 -7.26 3.19 -11.30
CA GLY A 57 -8.43 3.87 -11.84
C GLY A 57 -9.73 3.44 -11.15
N THR A 58 -10.81 4.17 -11.41
CA THR A 58 -12.13 4.02 -10.76
C THR A 58 -12.77 2.63 -10.90
N SER A 59 -12.35 1.84 -11.88
CA SER A 59 -12.80 0.46 -12.11
C SER A 59 -11.77 -0.60 -11.77
N GLY A 60 -10.57 -0.24 -11.30
CA GLY A 60 -9.46 -1.19 -11.03
C GLY A 60 -8.82 -1.81 -12.28
N ILE A 61 -9.41 -1.60 -13.46
CA ILE A 61 -8.92 -2.12 -14.75
C ILE A 61 -7.73 -1.30 -15.26
N LEU A 62 -7.74 0.01 -15.02
CA LEU A 62 -6.66 0.90 -15.44
C LEU A 62 -5.67 1.07 -14.29
N VAL A 63 -4.43 0.65 -14.51
CA VAL A 63 -3.34 0.85 -13.55
C VAL A 63 -2.34 1.85 -14.11
N HIS A 64 -1.84 2.73 -13.24
CA HIS A 64 -0.80 3.71 -13.57
C HIS A 64 0.49 3.40 -12.79
N PRO A 65 1.37 2.50 -13.29
CA PRO A 65 2.55 2.02 -12.56
C PRO A 65 3.55 3.11 -12.20
N LYS A 66 3.59 4.20 -12.98
CA LYS A 66 4.49 5.34 -12.79
C LYS A 66 3.96 6.39 -11.81
N GLN A 67 2.77 6.17 -11.23
CA GLN A 67 2.16 7.09 -10.29
C GLN A 67 1.88 6.35 -8.97
N PRO A 68 2.40 6.83 -7.84
CA PRO A 68 2.11 6.20 -6.56
C PRO A 68 0.65 6.45 -6.18
N ILE A 69 0.06 5.52 -5.43
CA ILE A 69 -1.24 5.78 -4.80
C ILE A 69 -1.14 6.96 -3.82
N MET A 70 -2.15 7.84 -3.84
CA MET A 70 -2.19 8.99 -2.95
C MET A 70 -2.49 8.56 -1.50
N GLY A 71 -1.82 9.19 -0.53
CA GLY A 71 -2.07 8.94 0.90
C GLY A 71 -3.53 9.17 1.31
N SER A 72 -4.21 10.15 0.72
CA SER A 72 -5.65 10.40 0.96
C SER A 72 -6.55 9.23 0.53
N VAL A 73 -6.18 8.53 -0.55
CA VAL A 73 -6.90 7.34 -1.02
C VAL A 73 -6.69 6.17 -0.06
N ILE A 74 -5.46 5.97 0.42
CA ILE A 74 -5.15 4.97 1.44
C ILE A 74 -5.91 5.26 2.74
N GLN A 75 -5.90 6.51 3.21
CA GLN A 75 -6.63 6.92 4.41
C GLN A 75 -8.13 6.62 4.30
N LYS A 76 -8.74 6.93 3.15
CA LYS A 76 -10.15 6.60 2.89
C LYS A 76 -10.41 5.09 2.93
N LYS A 77 -9.50 4.27 2.39
CA LYS A 77 -9.59 2.80 2.44
C LYS A 77 -9.46 2.27 3.86
N ILE A 78 -8.52 2.78 4.65
CA ILE A 78 -8.33 2.41 6.07
C ILE A 78 -9.61 2.69 6.85
N THR A 79 -10.13 3.92 6.77
CA THR A 79 -11.37 4.29 7.48
C THR A 79 -12.53 3.41 7.06
N LYS A 80 -12.75 3.19 5.75
CA LYS A 80 -13.83 2.34 5.26
C LYS A 80 -13.72 0.89 5.76
N MET A 81 -12.54 0.30 5.75
CA MET A 81 -12.33 -1.08 6.21
C MET A 81 -12.50 -1.21 7.72
N ALA A 82 -11.98 -0.25 8.50
CA ALA A 82 -12.14 -0.25 9.95
C ALA A 82 -13.60 -0.04 10.38
N GLU A 83 -14.34 0.85 9.70
CA GLU A 83 -15.78 1.03 9.92
C GLU A 83 -16.56 -0.26 9.59
N ALA A 84 -16.26 -0.91 8.45
CA ALA A 84 -16.89 -2.16 8.06
C ALA A 84 -16.59 -3.34 9.01
N ALA A 85 -15.41 -3.31 9.67
CA ALA A 85 -15.03 -4.27 10.69
C ALA A 85 -15.60 -3.98 12.09
N GLY A 86 -16.37 -2.88 12.25
CA GLY A 86 -16.96 -2.50 13.53
C GLY A 86 -15.93 -1.95 14.55
N ILE A 87 -14.77 -1.49 14.10
CA ILE A 87 -13.71 -0.98 14.98
C ILE A 87 -14.07 0.45 15.43
N SER A 88 -14.19 0.65 16.74
CA SER A 88 -14.41 1.97 17.34
C SER A 88 -13.25 2.91 17.05
N GLY A 89 -13.53 4.16 16.70
CA GLY A 89 -12.49 5.17 16.44
C GLY A 89 -11.81 5.05 15.07
N ALA A 90 -12.38 4.32 14.12
CA ALA A 90 -11.87 4.14 12.75
C ALA A 90 -11.42 5.43 12.02
N LYS A 91 -12.06 6.56 12.34
CA LYS A 91 -11.73 7.89 11.77
C LYS A 91 -10.44 8.51 12.32
N HIS A 92 -9.91 7.97 13.42
CA HIS A 92 -8.69 8.43 14.07
C HIS A 92 -7.44 7.65 13.65
N PHE A 93 -7.59 6.56 12.90
CA PHE A 93 -6.43 5.87 12.32
C PHE A 93 -5.77 6.76 11.27
N THR A 94 -4.44 6.88 11.34
CA THR A 94 -3.65 7.67 10.40
C THR A 94 -2.66 6.79 9.65
N THR A 95 -2.31 7.16 8.42
CA THR A 95 -1.27 6.48 7.62
C THR A 95 0.15 6.67 8.15
N HIS A 96 0.35 7.55 9.14
CA HIS A 96 1.63 7.78 9.79
C HIS A 96 1.65 7.06 11.14
N CYS A 97 2.68 6.22 11.37
CA CYS A 97 2.89 5.54 12.65
C CYS A 97 3.63 6.40 13.68
N PHE A 98 4.23 7.52 13.28
CA PHE A 98 4.98 8.41 14.16
C PHE A 98 4.67 9.87 13.81
N HIS A 99 4.41 10.66 14.86
CA HIS A 99 4.22 12.12 14.81
C HIS A 99 5.57 12.83 14.97
#